data_AF-A0A3E0H251-F1
#
_entry.id   AF-A0A3E0H251-F1
#
_cell.length_a   1.000
_cell.length_b   1.000
_cell.length_c   1.000
_cell.angle_alpha   90.00
_cell.angle_beta   90.00
_cell.angle_gamma   90.00
#
_symmetry.space_group_name_H-M   'P 1'
#
loop_
_entity.id
_entity.type
_entity.pdbx_description
1 polymer ?
#
loop_
_entity_poly.entity_id
_entity_poly.type
_entity_poly.pdbx_seq_one_letter_code
_entity_poly.pdbx_strand_id
1 'polypeptide(L)'
;MAGADEAAGPDARRPNHFDVVLRGYNTRQVNERVTRLEFDLRTATRERDLARAGNAELAKRLGAAEEELTALRERVRKFADEPLTGENVNERVRMMMELAAEEIAEQRRSAERELAEQRAALQQRRAQLEHKYNEHNDVLDREYDELKLKLSREHEQLMARARAEAAKVTRFAEERAALTVREADEHARQQTSAADEHTARMQALHNEFRSRLVAARSTAQQAAAELARMAEE
;
A
#
# COMPACT_ATOMS: atom_id res chain seq x y z
N MET A 1 -6.44 -29.67 -6.92
CA MET A 1 -5.92 -28.98 -5.73
C MET A 1 -6.89 -29.22 -4.57
N ALA A 2 -6.36 -29.56 -3.40
CA ALA A 2 -6.90 -29.51 -2.01
C ALA A 2 -8.38 -29.92 -1.78
N GLY A 3 -8.75 -30.83 -0.88
CA GLY A 3 -8.19 -31.18 0.42
C GLY A 3 -9.24 -30.88 1.51
N ALA A 4 -9.90 -31.91 2.04
CA ALA A 4 -10.68 -31.93 3.29
C ALA A 4 -11.06 -33.41 3.53
N ASP A 5 -10.33 -34.15 4.37
CA ASP A 5 -10.49 -34.21 5.84
C ASP A 5 -11.86 -34.80 6.24
N GLU A 6 -11.98 -36.13 6.17
CA GLU A 6 -13.00 -36.89 6.88
C GLU A 6 -12.32 -37.80 7.90
N ALA A 7 -12.18 -37.24 9.10
CA ALA A 7 -12.34 -37.86 10.41
C ALA A 7 -12.04 -39.37 10.48
N ALA A 8 -10.82 -39.68 10.92
CA ALA A 8 -10.50 -40.97 11.49
C ALA A 8 -11.45 -41.29 12.66
N GLY A 9 -12.42 -42.17 12.43
CA GLY A 9 -13.29 -42.71 13.48
C GLY A 9 -12.46 -43.41 14.57
N PRO A 10 -12.91 -43.43 15.84
CA PRO A 10 -12.10 -43.79 17.01
C PRO A 10 -11.72 -45.28 17.12
N ASP A 11 -11.85 -46.07 16.06
CA ASP A 11 -11.62 -47.53 16.05
C ASP A 11 -10.22 -47.92 15.51
N ALA A 12 -9.21 -47.11 15.83
CA ALA A 12 -7.83 -47.51 15.63
C ALA A 12 -7.44 -48.64 16.62
N ARG A 13 -7.54 -49.88 16.14
CA ARG A 13 -6.75 -51.08 16.50
C ARG A 13 -6.70 -51.43 18.00
N ARG A 14 -7.78 -52.00 18.53
CA ARG A 14 -7.69 -52.85 19.73
C ARG A 14 -7.28 -54.26 19.30
N PRO A 15 -6.37 -54.94 20.01
CA PRO A 15 -5.96 -56.30 19.67
C PRO A 15 -7.18 -57.25 19.64
N ASN A 16 -7.21 -58.14 18.65
CA ASN A 16 -8.26 -59.14 18.47
C ASN A 16 -8.10 -60.37 19.40
N HIS A 17 -7.26 -60.25 20.42
CA HIS A 17 -6.99 -61.30 21.40
C HIS A 17 -7.17 -60.75 22.81
N PHE A 18 -7.47 -61.63 23.76
CA PHE A 18 -7.50 -61.29 25.18
C PHE A 18 -6.13 -61.55 25.81
N ASP A 19 -5.75 -60.77 26.82
CA ASP A 19 -4.52 -61.03 27.56
C ASP A 19 -4.66 -62.34 28.35
N VAL A 20 -3.55 -63.09 28.48
CA VAL A 20 -3.51 -64.37 29.21
C VAL A 20 -2.90 -64.17 30.59
N VAL A 21 -3.59 -64.65 31.63
CA VAL A 21 -3.15 -64.67 33.03
C VAL A 21 -2.93 -66.11 33.49
N LEU A 22 -2.41 -66.31 34.71
CA LEU A 22 -1.92 -67.60 35.26
C LEU A 22 -2.92 -68.78 35.18
N ARG A 23 -4.19 -68.53 34.83
CA ARG A 23 -5.23 -69.54 34.53
C ARG A 23 -6.19 -69.09 33.42
N GLY A 24 -5.69 -68.80 32.23
CA GLY A 24 -6.50 -68.53 31.04
C GLY A 24 -6.64 -67.04 30.69
N TYR A 25 -7.66 -66.67 29.93
CA TYR A 25 -7.86 -65.27 29.51
C TYR A 25 -8.26 -64.36 30.68
N ASN A 26 -7.88 -63.08 30.59
CA ASN A 26 -8.30 -62.05 31.50
C ASN A 26 -9.83 -61.88 31.45
N THR A 27 -10.51 -62.43 32.46
CA THR A 27 -11.98 -62.49 32.54
C THR A 27 -12.63 -61.11 32.49
N ARG A 28 -11.96 -60.08 33.05
CA ARG A 28 -12.45 -58.70 32.98
C ARG A 28 -12.47 -58.17 31.55
N GLN A 29 -11.39 -58.38 30.78
CA GLN A 29 -11.33 -57.98 29.38
C GLN A 29 -12.34 -58.72 28.51
N VAL A 30 -12.52 -60.03 28.77
CA VAL A 30 -13.53 -60.84 28.07
C VAL A 30 -14.93 -60.32 28.34
N ASN A 31 -15.28 -60.11 29.61
CA ASN A 31 -16.62 -59.61 29.98
C ASN A 31 -16.89 -58.21 29.39
N GLU A 32 -15.94 -57.27 29.50
CA GLU A 32 -16.07 -55.94 28.91
C GLU A 32 -16.30 -56.01 27.38
N ARG A 33 -15.59 -56.91 26.67
CA ARG A 33 -15.75 -57.07 25.23
C ARG A 33 -17.06 -57.76 24.86
N VAL A 34 -17.49 -58.79 25.58
CA VAL A 34 -18.76 -59.49 25.33
C VAL A 34 -19.93 -58.55 25.59
N THR A 35 -19.94 -57.82 26.71
CA THR A 35 -20.97 -56.83 27.00
C THR A 35 -21.05 -55.73 25.94
N ARG A 36 -19.89 -55.27 25.43
CA ARG A 36 -19.86 -54.32 24.32
C ARG A 36 -20.39 -54.92 23.02
N LEU A 37 -19.98 -56.12 22.65
CA LEU A 37 -20.47 -56.81 21.45
C LEU A 37 -21.97 -57.09 21.53
N GLU A 38 -22.50 -57.46 22.69
CA GLU A 38 -23.93 -57.61 22.91
C GLU A 38 -24.68 -56.28 22.73
N PHE A 39 -24.11 -55.18 23.23
CA PHE A 39 -24.64 -53.84 23.01
C PHE A 39 -24.61 -53.44 21.53
N ASP A 40 -23.48 -53.64 20.85
CA ASP A 40 -23.29 -53.31 19.43
C ASP A 40 -24.23 -54.16 18.56
N LEU A 41 -24.39 -55.46 18.86
CA LEU A 41 -25.30 -56.36 18.14
C LEU A 41 -26.76 -55.94 18.32
N ARG A 42 -27.18 -55.57 19.54
CA ARG A 42 -28.53 -55.06 19.79
C ARG A 42 -28.78 -53.75 19.03
N THR A 43 -27.79 -52.84 19.03
CA THR A 43 -27.85 -51.57 18.30
C THR A 43 -27.95 -51.82 16.79
N ALA A 44 -27.07 -52.63 16.22
CA ALA A 44 -27.08 -52.98 14.80
C ALA A 44 -28.36 -53.70 14.38
N THR A 45 -28.91 -54.58 15.23
CA THR A 45 -30.19 -55.25 14.97
C THR A 45 -31.34 -54.24 14.94
N ARG A 46 -31.36 -53.31 15.89
CA ARG A 46 -32.36 -52.23 15.93
C ARG A 46 -32.26 -51.32 14.71
N GLU A 47 -31.05 -50.93 14.31
CA GLU A 47 -30.81 -50.12 13.11
C GLU A 47 -31.23 -50.83 11.83
N ARG A 48 -30.91 -52.13 11.70
CA ARG A 48 -31.35 -52.97 10.59
C ARG A 48 -32.87 -53.03 10.51
N ASP A 49 -33.54 -53.21 11.65
CA ASP A 49 -35.00 -53.31 11.68
C ASP A 49 -35.66 -51.96 11.33
N LEU A 50 -35.07 -50.84 11.76
CA LEU A 50 -35.47 -49.49 11.34
C LEU A 50 -35.27 -49.28 9.84
N ALA A 51 -34.11 -49.65 9.29
CA ALA A 51 -33.83 -49.56 7.87
C ALA A 51 -34.79 -50.44 7.05
N ARG A 52 -35.09 -51.65 7.54
CA ARG A 52 -36.05 -52.56 6.90
C ARG A 52 -37.47 -52.00 6.90
N ALA A 53 -37.89 -51.37 8.00
CA ALA A 53 -39.18 -50.67 8.07
C ALA A 53 -39.22 -49.47 7.10
N GLY A 54 -38.14 -48.68 7.03
CA GLY A 54 -38.01 -47.59 6.06
C GLY A 54 -38.07 -48.07 4.61
N ASN A 55 -37.39 -49.16 4.27
CA ASN A 55 -37.44 -49.77 2.94
C ASN A 55 -38.85 -50.29 2.60
N ALA A 56 -39.57 -50.86 3.57
CA ALA A 56 -40.95 -51.32 3.36
C ALA A 56 -41.90 -50.14 3.07
N GLU A 57 -41.74 -49.03 3.78
CA GLU A 57 -42.51 -47.79 3.53
C GLU A 57 -42.18 -47.18 2.16
N LEU A 58 -40.89 -47.14 1.79
CA LEU A 58 -40.48 -46.69 0.46
C LEU A 58 -41.05 -47.58 -0.65
N ALA A 59 -41.04 -48.90 -0.48
CA ALA A 59 -41.63 -49.83 -1.44
C ALA A 59 -43.15 -49.59 -1.60
N LYS A 60 -43.85 -49.29 -0.50
CA LYS A 60 -45.28 -48.94 -0.54
C LYS A 60 -45.53 -47.64 -1.29
N ARG A 61 -44.74 -46.59 -1.04
CA ARG A 61 -44.85 -45.31 -1.75
C ARG A 61 -44.54 -45.44 -3.23
N LEU A 62 -43.52 -46.25 -3.58
CA LEU A 62 -43.18 -46.53 -4.96
C LEU A 62 -44.32 -47.25 -5.68
N GLY A 63 -44.88 -48.30 -5.08
CA GLY A 63 -46.03 -49.01 -5.65
C GLY A 63 -47.25 -48.11 -5.86
N ALA A 64 -47.58 -47.28 -4.87
CA ALA A 64 -48.66 -46.29 -5.02
C ALA A 64 -48.39 -45.29 -6.16
N ALA A 65 -47.16 -44.79 -6.27
CA ALA A 65 -46.78 -43.88 -7.35
C ALA A 65 -46.81 -44.56 -8.74
N GLU A 66 -46.42 -45.83 -8.82
CA GLU A 66 -46.51 -46.62 -10.06
C GLU A 66 -47.98 -46.84 -10.48
N GLU A 67 -48.86 -47.15 -9.55
CA GLU A 67 -50.30 -47.28 -9.80
C GLU A 67 -50.90 -45.95 -10.28
N GLU A 68 -50.58 -44.84 -9.59
CA GLU A 68 -51.01 -43.49 -9.98
C GLU A 68 -50.50 -43.09 -11.37
N LEU A 69 -49.23 -43.36 -11.68
CA LEU A 69 -48.64 -43.10 -13.00
C LEU A 69 -49.33 -43.92 -14.10
N THR A 70 -49.66 -45.17 -13.82
CA THR A 70 -50.35 -46.04 -14.77
C THR A 70 -51.77 -45.53 -15.04
N ALA A 71 -52.51 -45.17 -13.98
CA ALA A 71 -53.84 -44.57 -14.10
C ALA A 71 -53.82 -43.22 -14.86
N LEU A 72 -52.85 -42.35 -14.56
CA LEU A 72 -52.67 -41.07 -15.26
C LEU A 72 -52.35 -41.28 -16.75
N ARG A 73 -51.45 -42.22 -17.08
CA ARG A 73 -51.10 -42.55 -18.47
C ARG A 73 -52.29 -43.06 -19.25
N GLU A 74 -53.10 -43.94 -18.67
CA GLU A 74 -54.33 -44.41 -19.30
C GLU A 74 -55.32 -43.27 -19.51
N ARG A 75 -55.47 -42.38 -18.53
CA ARG A 75 -56.35 -41.22 -18.64
C ARG A 75 -55.91 -40.27 -19.76
N VAL A 76 -54.62 -39.93 -19.81
CA VAL A 76 -54.05 -39.09 -20.88
C VAL A 76 -54.21 -39.76 -22.24
N ARG A 77 -53.96 -41.05 -22.35
CA ARG A 77 -54.12 -41.80 -23.60
C ARG A 77 -55.56 -41.78 -24.08
N LYS A 78 -56.53 -42.03 -23.19
CA LYS A 78 -57.97 -41.89 -23.50
C LYS A 78 -58.29 -40.49 -23.98
N PHE A 79 -57.82 -39.46 -23.27
CA PHE A 79 -58.03 -38.07 -23.68
C PHE A 79 -57.38 -37.70 -25.01
N ALA A 80 -56.23 -38.29 -25.36
CA ALA A 80 -55.51 -38.02 -26.61
C ALA A 80 -56.16 -38.73 -27.81
N ASP A 81 -56.59 -39.98 -27.62
CA ASP A 81 -57.13 -40.84 -28.68
C ASP A 81 -58.63 -40.57 -28.96
N GLU A 82 -59.37 -39.98 -28.01
CA GLU A 82 -60.80 -39.68 -28.14
C GLU A 82 -61.06 -38.51 -29.13
N PRO A 83 -61.92 -38.69 -30.14
CA PRO A 83 -62.26 -37.62 -31.09
C PRO A 83 -62.99 -36.47 -30.38
N LEU A 84 -62.78 -35.24 -30.84
CA LEU A 84 -63.47 -34.06 -30.32
C LEU A 84 -64.98 -34.16 -30.59
N THR A 85 -65.78 -34.17 -29.53
CA THR A 85 -67.25 -34.16 -29.54
C THR A 85 -67.76 -33.02 -28.68
N GLY A 86 -69.00 -32.59 -28.87
CA GLY A 86 -69.59 -31.50 -28.07
C GLY A 86 -69.61 -31.78 -26.55
N GLU A 87 -69.58 -33.05 -26.15
CA GLU A 87 -69.54 -33.47 -24.73
C GLU A 87 -68.14 -33.33 -24.10
N ASN A 88 -67.06 -33.59 -24.84
CA ASN A 88 -65.69 -33.60 -24.29
C ASN A 88 -64.88 -32.31 -24.54
N VAL A 89 -65.37 -31.41 -25.42
CA VAL A 89 -64.71 -30.12 -25.72
C VAL A 89 -64.50 -29.28 -24.47
N ASN A 90 -65.48 -29.22 -23.57
CA ASN A 90 -65.38 -28.40 -22.35
C ASN A 90 -64.28 -28.89 -21.39
N GLU A 91 -64.08 -30.20 -21.28
CA GLU A 91 -63.03 -30.79 -20.44
C GLU A 91 -61.65 -30.57 -21.07
N ARG A 92 -61.51 -30.77 -22.40
CA ARG A 92 -60.26 -30.48 -23.12
C ARG A 92 -59.86 -29.00 -23.02
N VAL A 93 -60.82 -28.08 -23.12
CA VAL A 93 -60.53 -26.65 -22.98
C VAL A 93 -60.07 -26.31 -21.55
N ARG A 94 -60.66 -26.89 -20.50
CA ARG A 94 -60.17 -26.70 -19.13
C ARG A 94 -58.75 -27.22 -18.95
N MET A 95 -58.45 -28.43 -19.43
CA MET A 95 -57.11 -29.03 -19.37
C MET A 95 -56.08 -28.18 -20.13
N MET A 96 -56.43 -27.70 -21.33
CA MET A 96 -55.58 -26.78 -22.10
C MET A 96 -55.33 -25.46 -21.35
N MET A 97 -56.34 -24.92 -20.66
CA MET A 97 -56.19 -23.71 -19.85
C MET A 97 -55.34 -23.95 -18.60
N GLU A 98 -55.48 -25.11 -17.95
CA GLU A 98 -54.64 -25.50 -16.81
C GLU A 98 -53.18 -25.67 -17.24
N LEU A 99 -52.92 -26.38 -18.34
CA LEU A 99 -51.59 -26.51 -18.93
C LEU A 99 -51.00 -25.15 -19.32
N ALA A 100 -51.79 -24.28 -19.96
CA ALA A 100 -51.35 -22.93 -20.29
C ALA A 100 -51.03 -22.10 -19.04
N ALA A 101 -51.82 -22.24 -17.97
CA ALA A 101 -51.56 -21.57 -16.70
C ALA A 101 -50.28 -22.08 -16.03
N GLU A 102 -50.02 -23.39 -16.08
CA GLU A 102 -48.78 -24.01 -15.60
C GLU A 102 -47.58 -23.52 -16.41
N GLU A 103 -47.68 -23.49 -17.74
CA GLU A 103 -46.63 -23.02 -18.64
C GLU A 103 -46.33 -21.53 -18.42
N ILE A 104 -47.36 -20.69 -18.25
CA ILE A 104 -47.18 -19.27 -17.90
C ILE A 104 -46.48 -19.14 -16.54
N ALA A 105 -46.87 -19.96 -15.56
CA ALA A 105 -46.24 -19.93 -14.24
C ALA A 105 -44.77 -20.37 -14.29
N GLU A 106 -44.45 -21.36 -15.14
CA GLU A 106 -43.08 -21.79 -15.38
C GLU A 106 -42.25 -20.71 -16.07
N GLN A 107 -42.77 -20.11 -17.14
CA GLN A 107 -42.13 -18.98 -17.83
C GLN A 107 -41.87 -17.79 -16.90
N ARG A 108 -42.80 -17.51 -15.96
CA ARG A 108 -42.59 -16.47 -14.94
C ARG A 108 -41.46 -16.84 -13.99
N ARG A 109 -41.45 -18.09 -13.49
CA ARG A 109 -40.38 -18.57 -12.60
C ARG A 109 -39.02 -18.58 -13.29
N SER A 110 -38.95 -18.95 -14.57
CA SER A 110 -37.69 -18.91 -15.33
C SER A 110 -37.22 -17.47 -15.52
N ALA A 111 -38.11 -16.56 -15.93
CA ALA A 111 -37.79 -15.14 -16.08
C ALA A 111 -37.31 -14.51 -14.76
N GLU A 112 -37.94 -14.85 -13.64
CA GLU A 112 -37.51 -14.37 -12.31
C GLU A 112 -36.12 -14.88 -11.92
N ARG A 113 -35.82 -16.15 -12.22
CA ARG A 113 -34.48 -16.73 -11.99
C ARG A 113 -33.43 -16.06 -12.86
N GLU A 114 -33.70 -15.90 -14.15
CA GLU A 114 -32.80 -15.21 -15.08
C GLU A 114 -32.53 -13.77 -14.65
N LEU A 115 -33.56 -13.03 -14.22
CA LEU A 115 -33.41 -11.68 -13.69
C LEU A 115 -32.59 -11.66 -12.40
N ALA A 116 -32.78 -12.63 -11.50
CA ALA A 116 -31.99 -12.75 -10.28
C ALA A 116 -30.51 -13.04 -10.58
N GLU A 117 -30.24 -13.96 -11.50
CA GLU A 117 -28.88 -14.30 -11.95
C GLU A 117 -28.20 -13.11 -12.62
N GLN A 118 -28.90 -12.41 -13.52
CA GLN A 118 -28.39 -11.20 -14.16
C GLN A 118 -28.08 -10.10 -13.13
N ARG A 119 -28.96 -9.90 -12.13
CA ARG A 119 -28.72 -8.94 -11.04
C ARG A 119 -27.51 -9.33 -10.21
N ALA A 120 -27.37 -10.61 -9.85
CA ALA A 120 -26.22 -11.10 -9.10
C ALA A 120 -24.91 -10.93 -9.90
N ALA A 121 -24.91 -11.26 -11.19
CA ALA A 121 -23.76 -11.07 -12.06
C ALA A 121 -23.37 -9.59 -12.20
N LEU A 122 -24.35 -8.69 -12.34
CA LEU A 122 -24.11 -7.25 -12.38
C LEU A 122 -23.56 -6.72 -11.04
N GLN A 123 -24.08 -7.19 -9.91
CA GLN A 123 -23.55 -6.83 -8.58
C GLN A 123 -22.11 -7.30 -8.41
N GLN A 124 -21.80 -8.55 -8.77
CA GLN A 124 -20.43 -9.07 -8.73
C GLN A 124 -19.50 -8.25 -9.63
N ARG A 125 -19.92 -7.93 -10.85
CA ARG A 125 -19.13 -7.12 -11.78
C ARG A 125 -18.89 -5.70 -11.26
N ARG A 126 -19.89 -5.10 -10.60
CA ARG A 126 -19.75 -3.80 -9.93
C ARG A 126 -18.71 -3.87 -8.80
N ALA A 127 -18.83 -4.84 -7.90
CA ALA A 127 -17.89 -5.03 -6.80
C ALA A 127 -16.45 -5.28 -7.30
N GLN A 128 -16.28 -6.09 -8.34
CA GLN A 128 -14.97 -6.31 -8.96
C GLN A 128 -14.40 -5.03 -9.58
N LEU A 129 -15.25 -4.21 -10.20
CA LEU A 129 -14.82 -2.95 -10.81
C LEU A 129 -14.42 -1.95 -9.73
N GLU A 130 -15.21 -1.80 -8.68
CA GLU A 130 -14.91 -0.97 -7.51
C GLU A 130 -13.59 -1.38 -6.86
N HIS A 131 -13.36 -2.69 -6.67
CA HIS A 131 -12.09 -3.20 -6.15
C HIS A 131 -10.90 -2.78 -7.02
N LYS A 132 -10.99 -2.99 -8.33
CA LYS A 132 -9.92 -2.62 -9.27
C LYS A 132 -9.66 -1.11 -9.30
N TYR A 133 -10.70 -0.30 -9.22
CA TYR A 133 -10.57 1.15 -9.15
C TYR A 133 -9.87 1.58 -7.85
N ASN A 134 -10.26 1.00 -6.72
CA ASN A 134 -9.65 1.30 -5.43
C ASN A 134 -8.18 0.89 -5.41
N GLU A 135 -7.85 -0.32 -5.86
CA GLU A 135 -6.45 -0.78 -5.96
C GLU A 135 -5.61 0.13 -6.86
N HIS A 136 -6.14 0.52 -8.02
CA HIS A 136 -5.44 1.40 -8.95
C HIS A 136 -5.23 2.80 -8.37
N ASN A 137 -6.24 3.35 -7.69
CA ASN A 137 -6.13 4.65 -7.02
C ASN A 137 -5.12 4.60 -5.86
N ASP A 138 -5.15 3.54 -5.04
CA ASP A 138 -4.17 3.36 -3.96
C ASP A 138 -2.73 3.29 -4.48
N VAL A 139 -2.52 2.66 -5.64
CA VAL A 139 -1.20 2.62 -6.30
C VAL A 139 -0.81 4.01 -6.81
N LEU A 140 -1.72 4.70 -7.50
CA LEU A 140 -1.47 6.06 -8.00
C LEU A 140 -1.14 7.04 -6.87
N ASP A 141 -1.85 6.98 -5.74
CA ASP A 141 -1.62 7.85 -4.59
C ASP A 141 -0.21 7.60 -4.01
N ARG A 142 0.21 6.33 -3.90
CA ARG A 142 1.57 5.99 -3.46
C ARG A 142 2.63 6.50 -4.44
N GLU A 143 2.43 6.30 -5.74
CA GLU A 143 3.35 6.80 -6.77
C GLU A 143 3.47 8.32 -6.74
N TYR A 144 2.35 9.02 -6.54
CA TYR A 144 2.32 10.47 -6.41
C TYR A 144 3.09 10.96 -5.18
N ASP A 145 2.87 10.34 -4.02
CA ASP A 145 3.58 10.66 -2.79
C ASP A 145 5.09 10.39 -2.91
N GLU A 146 5.47 9.28 -3.53
CA GLU A 146 6.87 8.96 -3.82
C GLU A 146 7.53 9.99 -4.74
N LEU A 147 6.84 10.36 -5.83
CA LEU A 147 7.35 11.36 -6.78
C LEU A 147 7.50 12.72 -6.10
N LYS A 148 6.51 13.13 -5.31
CA LYS A 148 6.54 14.37 -4.54
C LYS A 148 7.70 14.39 -3.55
N LEU A 149 7.93 13.28 -2.85
CA LEU A 149 9.05 13.13 -1.91
C LEU A 149 10.41 13.21 -2.62
N LYS A 150 10.56 12.52 -3.76
CA LYS A 150 11.78 12.56 -4.59
C LYS A 150 12.05 13.99 -5.07
N LEU A 151 11.04 14.64 -5.65
CA LEU A 151 11.16 16.01 -6.16
C LEU A 151 11.50 17.01 -5.05
N SER A 152 10.86 16.89 -3.88
CA SER A 152 11.17 17.75 -2.73
C SER A 152 12.62 17.58 -2.29
N ARG A 153 13.11 16.33 -2.18
CA ARG A 153 14.48 16.04 -1.80
C ARG A 153 15.49 16.57 -2.82
N GLU A 154 15.23 16.37 -4.11
CA GLU A 154 16.09 16.88 -5.18
C GLU A 154 16.13 18.42 -5.17
N HIS A 155 14.97 19.05 -4.98
CA HIS A 155 14.89 20.51 -4.86
C HIS A 155 15.67 21.02 -3.64
N GLU A 156 15.49 20.42 -2.47
CA GLU A 156 16.23 20.78 -1.25
C GLU A 156 17.75 20.63 -1.45
N GLN A 157 18.18 19.53 -2.09
CA GLN A 157 19.59 19.30 -2.40
C GLN A 157 20.13 20.34 -3.38
N LEU A 158 19.40 20.67 -4.44
CA LEU A 158 19.79 21.69 -5.40
C LEU A 158 19.89 23.06 -4.73
N MET A 159 18.92 23.43 -3.92
CA MET A 159 18.91 24.70 -3.20
C MET A 159 20.04 24.78 -2.16
N ALA A 160 20.34 23.68 -1.46
CA ALA A 160 21.48 23.62 -0.55
C ALA A 160 22.81 23.78 -1.29
N ARG A 161 22.98 23.11 -2.45
CA ARG A 161 24.16 23.25 -3.31
C ARG A 161 24.31 24.69 -3.83
N ALA A 162 23.25 25.26 -4.37
CA ALA A 162 23.24 26.63 -4.88
C ALA A 162 23.59 27.65 -3.78
N ARG A 163 23.05 27.48 -2.57
CA ARG A 163 23.40 28.33 -1.41
C ARG A 163 24.86 28.17 -1.00
N ALA A 164 25.38 26.95 -0.99
CA ALA A 164 26.78 26.69 -0.65
C ALA A 164 27.74 27.28 -1.69
N GLU A 165 27.40 27.19 -2.98
CA GLU A 165 28.18 27.80 -4.07
C GLU A 165 28.12 29.33 -4.00
N ALA A 166 26.94 29.91 -3.80
CA ALA A 166 26.79 31.34 -3.60
C ALA A 166 27.65 31.83 -2.42
N ALA A 167 27.61 31.12 -1.27
CA ALA A 167 28.43 31.46 -0.10
C ALA A 167 29.95 31.37 -0.37
N LYS A 168 30.40 30.45 -1.24
CA LYS A 168 31.81 30.37 -1.65
C LYS A 168 32.18 31.57 -2.51
N VAL A 169 31.33 31.95 -3.47
CA VAL A 169 31.56 33.10 -4.34
C VAL A 169 31.59 34.41 -3.53
N THR A 170 30.65 34.59 -2.60
CA THR A 170 30.62 35.79 -1.74
C THR A 170 31.86 35.87 -0.87
N ARG A 171 32.26 34.77 -0.20
CA ARG A 171 33.49 34.74 0.60
C ARG A 171 34.73 35.07 -0.24
N PHE A 172 34.85 34.45 -1.41
CA PHE A 172 35.97 34.72 -2.30
C PHE A 172 36.00 36.19 -2.76
N ALA A 173 34.84 36.78 -3.07
CA ALA A 173 34.73 38.19 -3.42
C ALA A 173 35.09 39.11 -2.24
N GLU A 174 34.61 38.80 -1.04
CA GLU A 174 34.91 39.54 0.20
C GLU A 174 36.41 39.48 0.54
N GLU A 175 37.04 38.31 0.46
CA GLU A 175 38.47 38.13 0.68
C GLU A 175 39.29 38.95 -0.32
N ARG A 176 38.91 38.92 -1.60
CA ARG A 176 39.61 39.67 -2.65
C ARG A 176 39.41 41.18 -2.50
N ALA A 177 38.21 41.63 -2.14
CA ALA A 177 37.95 43.03 -1.82
C ALA A 177 38.79 43.48 -0.61
N ALA A 178 38.84 42.70 0.46
CA ALA A 178 39.63 43.00 1.64
C ALA A 178 41.14 43.10 1.32
N LEU A 179 41.66 42.21 0.48
CA LEU A 179 43.04 42.29 -0.01
C LEU A 179 43.29 43.59 -0.78
N THR A 180 42.43 43.94 -1.73
CA THR A 180 42.58 45.19 -2.50
C THR A 180 42.52 46.44 -1.63
N VAL A 181 41.67 46.46 -0.60
CA VAL A 181 41.60 47.57 0.36
C VAL A 181 42.89 47.66 1.17
N ARG A 182 43.42 46.53 1.66
CA ARG A 182 44.71 46.52 2.38
C ARG A 182 45.87 47.01 1.53
N GLU A 183 45.98 46.53 0.29
CA GLU A 183 47.01 46.97 -0.65
C GLU A 183 46.89 48.48 -0.94
N ALA A 184 45.67 48.98 -1.14
CA ALA A 184 45.41 50.40 -1.35
C ALA A 184 45.77 51.25 -0.11
N ASP A 185 45.42 50.81 1.10
CA ASP A 185 45.76 51.46 2.35
C ASP A 185 47.27 51.50 2.58
N GLU A 186 47.98 50.41 2.29
CA GLU A 186 49.44 50.33 2.37
C GLU A 186 50.10 51.29 1.38
N HIS A 187 49.64 51.32 0.12
CA HIS A 187 50.12 52.28 -0.87
C HIS A 187 49.84 53.73 -0.46
N ALA A 188 48.65 54.03 0.07
CA ALA A 188 48.31 55.36 0.56
C ALA A 188 49.24 55.78 1.71
N ARG A 189 49.49 54.89 2.67
CA ARG A 189 50.42 55.14 3.79
C ARG A 189 51.85 55.40 3.32
N GLN A 190 52.33 54.62 2.35
CA GLN A 190 53.67 54.81 1.76
C GLN A 190 53.78 56.17 1.04
N GLN A 191 52.74 56.57 0.31
CA GLN A 191 52.71 57.88 -0.35
C GLN A 191 52.68 59.03 0.65
N THR A 192 51.86 58.93 1.71
CA THR A 192 51.82 59.95 2.77
C THR A 192 53.15 60.04 3.50
N SER A 193 53.77 58.91 3.86
CA SER A 193 55.07 58.93 4.54
C SER A 193 56.18 59.49 3.64
N ALA A 194 56.17 59.17 2.34
CA ALA A 194 57.11 59.75 1.38
C ALA A 194 56.90 61.27 1.21
N ALA A 195 55.65 61.73 1.20
CA ALA A 195 55.32 63.15 1.17
C ALA A 195 55.76 63.86 2.46
N ASP A 196 55.52 63.27 3.63
CA ASP A 196 55.96 63.79 4.93
C ASP A 196 57.49 63.86 5.00
N GLU A 197 58.20 62.83 4.54
CA GLU A 197 59.66 62.86 4.43
C GLU A 197 60.15 63.96 3.47
N HIS A 198 59.50 64.10 2.30
CA HIS A 198 59.87 65.13 1.34
C HIS A 198 59.67 66.54 1.92
N THR A 199 58.54 66.78 2.59
CA THR A 199 58.27 68.07 3.25
C THR A 199 59.26 68.32 4.40
N ALA A 200 59.59 67.32 5.21
CA ALA A 200 60.60 67.42 6.26
C ALA A 200 62.00 67.73 5.69
N ARG A 201 62.41 67.08 4.57
CA ARG A 201 63.66 67.39 3.87
C ARG A 201 63.67 68.82 3.34
N MET A 202 62.57 69.28 2.73
CA MET A 202 62.45 70.66 2.26
C MET A 202 62.51 71.67 3.41
N GLN A 203 61.87 71.39 4.54
CA GLN A 203 61.96 72.23 5.74
C GLN A 203 63.38 72.26 6.31
N ALA A 204 64.08 71.11 6.37
CA ALA A 204 65.47 71.05 6.81
C ALA A 204 66.39 71.88 5.91
N LEU A 205 66.26 71.76 4.58
CA LEU A 205 66.98 72.60 3.62
C LEU A 205 66.64 74.08 3.80
N HIS A 206 65.36 74.42 3.95
CA HIS A 206 64.94 75.80 4.20
C HIS A 206 65.57 76.37 5.47
N ASN A 207 65.59 75.61 6.56
CA ASN A 207 66.23 75.99 7.81
C ASN A 207 67.75 76.12 7.66
N GLU A 208 68.39 75.23 6.90
CA GLU A 208 69.82 75.32 6.57
C GLU A 208 70.12 76.59 5.76
N PHE A 209 69.39 76.85 4.68
CA PHE A 209 69.50 78.09 3.91
C PHE A 209 69.29 79.33 4.77
N ARG A 210 68.26 79.31 5.62
CA ARG A 210 67.99 80.40 6.58
C ARG A 210 69.16 80.61 7.53
N SER A 211 69.73 79.55 8.08
CA SER A 211 70.89 79.63 8.99
C SER A 211 72.13 80.19 8.28
N ARG A 212 72.40 79.78 7.03
CA ARG A 212 73.48 80.31 6.20
C ARG A 212 73.29 81.78 5.88
N LEU A 213 72.06 82.21 5.57
CA LEU A 213 71.75 83.62 5.34
C LEU A 213 71.94 84.48 6.59
N VAL A 214 71.53 83.99 7.78
CA VAL A 214 71.77 84.68 9.05
C VAL A 214 73.27 84.76 9.33
N ALA A 215 74.01 83.66 9.14
CA ALA A 215 75.46 83.63 9.30
C ALA A 215 76.15 84.61 8.33
N ALA A 216 75.82 84.57 7.03
CA ALA A 216 76.35 85.48 6.02
C ALA A 216 76.02 86.96 6.31
N ARG A 217 74.82 87.24 6.83
CA ARG A 217 74.45 88.59 7.29
C ARG A 217 75.30 89.02 8.48
N SER A 218 75.52 88.12 9.45
CA SER A 218 76.35 88.43 10.63
C SER A 218 77.82 88.66 10.28
N THR A 219 78.40 87.87 9.37
CA THR A 219 79.78 88.08 8.90
C THR A 219 79.91 89.36 8.08
N ALA A 220 78.93 89.68 7.22
CA ALA A 220 78.89 90.96 6.52
C ALA A 220 78.75 92.16 7.47
N GLN A 221 77.93 92.05 8.53
CA GLN A 221 77.82 93.08 9.57
C GLN A 221 79.11 93.24 10.37
N GLN A 222 79.80 92.14 10.70
CA GLN A 222 81.11 92.17 11.36
C GLN A 222 82.15 92.85 10.47
N ALA A 223 82.26 92.47 9.19
CA ALA A 223 83.16 93.10 8.24
C ALA A 223 82.85 94.59 8.05
N ALA A 224 81.57 94.97 8.01
CA ALA A 224 81.17 96.38 7.96
C ALA A 224 81.52 97.15 9.25
N ALA A 225 81.38 96.52 10.43
CA ALA A 225 81.78 97.12 11.71
C ALA A 225 83.31 97.23 11.85
N GLU A 226 84.07 96.27 11.33
CA GLU A 226 85.54 96.35 11.24
C GLU A 226 85.98 97.47 10.29
N LEU A 227 85.34 97.60 9.12
CA LEU A 227 85.59 98.72 8.19
C LEU A 227 85.23 100.08 8.81
N ALA A 228 84.13 100.15 9.57
CA ALA A 228 83.77 101.37 10.29
C ALA A 228 84.80 101.72 11.39
N ARG A 229 85.32 100.72 12.12
CA ARG A 229 86.40 100.92 13.10
C ARG A 229 87.72 101.34 12.45
N MET A 230 88.06 100.80 11.27
CA MET A 230 89.24 101.21 10.50
C MET A 230 89.10 102.58 9.83
N ALA A 231 87.89 103.16 9.79
CA ALA A 231 87.65 104.50 9.28
C ALA A 231 87.58 105.58 10.39
N GLU A 232 87.62 105.18 11.66
CA GLU A 232 87.61 106.06 12.85
C GLU A 232 88.99 106.20 13.53
N GLU A 233 90.05 105.58 12.98
CA GLU A 233 91.49 105.82 13.31
C GLU A 233 92.18 106.64 12.20
#